data_AF-A0A540K4V8-F1
#
_entry.id   AF-A0A540K4V8-F1
#
_cell.length_a   1.000
_cell.length_b   1.000
_cell.length_c   1.000
_cell.angle_alpha   90.00
_cell.angle_beta   90.00
_cell.angle_gamma   90.00
#
_symmetry.space_group_name_H-M   'P 1'
#
loop_
_entity.id
_entity.type
_entity.pdbx_description
1 polymer ?
#
loop_
_entity_poly.entity_id
_entity_poly.type
_entity_poly.pdbx_seq_one_letter_code
_entity_poly.pdbx_strand_id
1 'polypeptide(L)'
;MHKAYDRVEWDFLMAIMEKMGFAPMWRSLVLGCISTVNFAIMLNGQPGSKFAPTRGLRQGDPLSPYLFLLVSEVLSLLIQKASDTKMIKGVQFNPVGPCISHIFFADYTLIFLGQIR
;
A
#
# COMPACT_ATOMS: atom_id res chain seq x y z
N MET A 1 3.78 2.44 -9.06
CA MET A 1 2.68 1.45 -9.00
C MET A 1 1.51 2.01 -9.79
N HIS A 2 0.93 1.30 -10.77
CA HIS A 2 -0.19 1.87 -11.55
C HIS A 2 -1.52 1.66 -10.81
N LYS A 3 -2.28 2.74 -10.57
CA LYS A 3 -3.55 2.72 -9.84
C LYS A 3 -3.41 2.03 -8.48
N ALA A 4 -2.44 2.48 -7.68
CA ALA A 4 -2.03 1.81 -6.45
C ALA A 4 -3.19 1.64 -5.46
N TYR A 5 -4.02 2.67 -5.32
CA TYR A 5 -5.20 2.65 -4.47
C TYR A 5 -6.25 1.64 -4.96
N ASP A 6 -6.54 1.57 -6.26
CA ASP A 6 -7.57 0.68 -6.84
C ASP A 6 -7.21 -0.82 -6.75
N ARG A 7 -5.96 -1.15 -6.40
CA ARG A 7 -5.42 -2.51 -6.42
C ARG A 7 -5.13 -3.10 -5.03
N VAL A 8 -5.47 -2.39 -3.96
CA VAL A 8 -5.31 -2.91 -2.60
C VAL A 8 -6.32 -4.03 -2.35
N GLU A 9 -5.83 -5.26 -2.19
CA GLU A 9 -6.66 -6.40 -1.82
C GLU A 9 -7.07 -6.30 -0.33
N TRP A 10 -8.38 -6.35 -0.05
CA TRP A 10 -8.88 -6.14 1.31
C TRP A 10 -8.50 -7.26 2.26
N ASP A 11 -8.49 -8.51 1.81
CA ASP A 11 -8.06 -9.65 2.62
C ASP A 11 -6.61 -9.50 3.07
N PHE A 12 -5.75 -8.98 2.18
CA PHE A 12 -4.37 -8.67 2.51
C PHE A 12 -4.26 -7.55 3.55
N LEU A 13 -5.01 -6.46 3.37
CA LEU A 13 -5.04 -5.37 4.35
C LEU A 13 -5.53 -5.85 5.72
N MET A 14 -6.57 -6.68 5.77
CA MET A 14 -7.09 -7.26 7.02
C MET A 14 -6.05 -8.17 7.70
N ALA A 15 -5.32 -8.96 6.94
CA ALA A 15 -4.23 -9.79 7.45
C ALA A 15 -3.07 -8.95 8.01
N ILE A 16 -2.71 -7.84 7.36
CA ILE A 16 -1.69 -6.90 7.87
C ILE A 16 -2.14 -6.30 9.19
N MET A 17 -3.35 -5.76 9.24
CA MET A 17 -3.89 -5.16 10.46
C MET A 17 -3.95 -6.18 11.60
N GLU A 18 -4.29 -7.43 11.31
CA GLU A 18 -4.25 -8.49 12.32
C GLU A 18 -2.83 -8.73 12.85
N LYS A 19 -1.85 -8.85 11.95
CA LYS A 19 -0.44 -9.06 12.33
C LYS A 19 0.16 -7.87 13.08
N MET A 20 -0.30 -6.66 12.84
CA MET A 20 0.10 -5.46 13.57
C MET A 20 -0.64 -5.30 14.91
N GLY A 21 -1.54 -6.22 15.27
CA GLY A 21 -2.21 -6.22 16.58
C GLY A 21 -3.47 -5.36 16.68
N PHE A 22 -4.06 -4.94 15.55
CA PHE A 22 -5.31 -4.20 15.57
C PHE A 22 -6.47 -5.07 16.08
N ALA A 23 -7.27 -4.52 16.98
CA ALA A 23 -8.41 -5.20 17.57
C ALA A 23 -9.40 -5.68 16.49
N PRO A 24 -10.05 -6.86 16.63
CA PRO A 24 -10.99 -7.39 15.65
C PRO A 24 -12.13 -6.41 15.32
N MET A 25 -12.65 -5.69 16.31
CA MET A 25 -13.69 -4.67 16.12
C MET A 25 -13.21 -3.55 15.18
N TRP A 26 -11.98 -3.07 15.36
CA TRP A 26 -11.42 -2.02 14.51
C TRP A 26 -11.26 -2.48 13.06
N ARG A 27 -10.76 -3.70 12.86
CA ARG A 27 -10.65 -4.31 11.52
C ARG A 27 -12.01 -4.43 10.84
N SER A 28 -13.04 -4.86 11.58
CA SER A 28 -14.42 -4.93 11.07
C SER A 28 -14.97 -3.57 10.65
N LEU A 29 -14.69 -2.51 11.42
CA LEU A 29 -15.11 -1.15 11.08
C LEU A 29 -14.43 -0.67 9.80
N VAL A 30 -13.11 -0.87 9.69
CA VAL A 30 -12.35 -0.52 8.48
C VAL A 30 -12.89 -1.29 7.27
N LEU A 31 -13.11 -2.60 7.39
CA LEU A 31 -13.68 -3.41 6.32
C LEU A 31 -15.06 -2.89 5.90
N GLY A 32 -15.93 -2.52 6.85
CA GLY A 32 -17.23 -1.92 6.56
C GLY A 32 -17.11 -0.61 5.77
N CYS A 33 -16.19 0.28 6.17
CA CYS A 33 -15.95 1.55 5.46
C CYS A 33 -15.50 1.34 4.02
N ILE A 34 -14.56 0.41 3.77
CA ILE A 34 -13.98 0.23 2.44
C ILE A 34 -14.80 -0.67 1.51
N SER A 35 -15.66 -1.55 2.04
CA SER A 35 -16.39 -2.54 1.22
C SER A 35 -17.82 -2.15 0.84
N THR A 36 -18.45 -1.23 1.59
CA THR A 36 -19.86 -0.84 1.37
C THR A 36 -20.05 0.21 0.26
N VAL A 37 -18.96 0.76 -0.27
CA VAL A 37 -19.00 1.74 -1.36
C VAL A 37 -19.55 1.11 -2.65
N ASN A 38 -20.31 1.90 -3.41
CA ASN A 38 -20.81 1.52 -4.73
C ASN A 38 -20.39 2.55 -5.76
N PHE A 39 -20.00 2.08 -6.94
CA PHE A 39 -19.57 2.91 -8.06
C PHE A 39 -20.58 2.86 -9.19
N ALA A 40 -20.64 3.93 -9.98
CA ALA A 40 -21.33 3.96 -11.26
C ALA A 40 -20.44 4.69 -12.26
N ILE A 41 -20.41 4.22 -13.51
CA ILE A 41 -19.67 4.90 -14.57
C ILE A 41 -20.53 6.05 -15.08
N MET A 42 -20.01 7.27 -15.05
CA MET A 42 -20.66 8.43 -15.64
C MET A 42 -20.38 8.46 -17.15
N LEU A 43 -21.41 8.34 -17.98
CA LEU A 43 -21.33 8.45 -19.44
C LEU A 43 -22.15 9.66 -19.89
N ASN A 44 -21.51 10.67 -20.48
CA ASN A 44 -22.15 11.90 -20.92
C ASN A 44 -23.01 12.57 -19.82
N GLY A 45 -22.53 12.54 -18.57
CA GLY A 45 -23.23 13.11 -17.43
C GLY A 45 -24.38 12.26 -16.86
N GLN A 46 -24.67 11.10 -17.45
CA GLN A 46 -25.66 10.15 -16.95
C GLN A 46 -24.99 8.99 -16.21
N PRO A 47 -25.43 8.65 -14.99
CA PRO A 47 -24.91 7.50 -14.26
C PRO A 47 -25.38 6.19 -14.91
N GLY A 48 -24.44 5.29 -15.18
CA GLY A 48 -24.73 3.91 -15.57
C GLY A 48 -25.20 3.03 -14.41
N SER A 49 -25.15 1.72 -14.61
CA SER A 49 -25.46 0.75 -13.56
C SER A 49 -24.47 0.83 -12.39
N LYS A 50 -24.99 0.60 -11.19
CA LYS A 50 -24.17 0.53 -9.98
C LYS A 50 -23.47 -0.82 -9.89
N PHE A 51 -22.23 -0.82 -9.41
CA PHE A 51 -21.46 -2.01 -9.09
C PHE A 51 -20.68 -1.81 -7.80
N ALA A 52 -20.48 -2.89 -7.06
CA ALA A 52 -19.64 -2.90 -5.86
C ALA A 52 -18.21 -3.25 -6.26
N PRO A 53 -17.18 -2.56 -5.72
CA PRO A 53 -15.81 -3.00 -5.84
C PRO A 53 -15.58 -4.27 -5.02
N THR A 54 -14.60 -5.06 -5.41
CA THR A 54 -14.11 -6.21 -4.63
C THR A 54 -12.76 -5.93 -3.95
N ARG A 55 -12.15 -4.79 -4.28
CA ARG A 55 -10.84 -4.36 -3.81
C ARG A 55 -10.67 -2.86 -3.98
N GLY A 56 -9.58 -2.35 -3.42
CA GLY A 56 -9.12 -0.99 -3.60
C GLY A 56 -9.56 -0.05 -2.48
N LEU A 57 -8.94 1.12 -2.45
CA LEU A 57 -9.19 2.18 -1.48
C LEU A 57 -9.70 3.42 -2.23
N ARG A 58 -10.73 4.08 -1.68
CA ARG A 58 -11.32 5.24 -2.33
C ARG A 58 -10.38 6.43 -2.26
N GLN A 59 -9.94 6.95 -3.40
CA GLN A 59 -9.20 8.21 -3.45
C GLN A 59 -10.08 9.37 -2.99
N GLY A 60 -9.51 10.28 -2.21
CA GLY A 60 -10.24 11.38 -1.56
C GLY A 60 -10.95 11.00 -0.26
N ASP A 61 -10.97 9.72 0.11
CA ASP A 61 -11.36 9.30 1.47
C ASP A 61 -10.21 9.60 2.45
N PRO A 62 -10.46 10.32 3.56
CA PRO A 62 -9.43 10.62 4.56
C PRO A 62 -8.72 9.40 5.16
N LEU A 63 -9.37 8.23 5.20
CA LEU A 63 -8.80 7.01 5.77
C LEU A 63 -7.86 6.29 4.79
N SER A 64 -8.13 6.38 3.49
CA SER A 64 -7.41 5.65 2.45
C SER A 64 -5.89 5.84 2.47
N PRO A 65 -5.32 7.05 2.66
CA PRO A 65 -3.87 7.23 2.73
C PRO A 65 -3.22 6.44 3.86
N TYR A 66 -3.86 6.37 5.03
CA TYR A 66 -3.33 5.65 6.19
C TYR A 66 -3.38 4.14 5.98
N LEU A 67 -4.46 3.63 5.40
CA LEU A 67 -4.56 2.21 5.05
C LEU A 67 -3.53 1.82 3.98
N PHE A 68 -3.27 2.70 3.02
CA PHE A 68 -2.24 2.50 2.02
C PHE A 68 -0.84 2.46 2.64
N LEU A 69 -0.56 3.28 3.68
CA LEU A 69 0.70 3.22 4.40
C LEU A 69 0.95 1.84 5.01
N LEU A 70 -0.06 1.21 5.63
CA LEU A 70 0.07 -0.14 6.19
C LEU A 70 0.46 -1.17 5.13
N VAL A 71 -0.10 -1.06 3.94
CA VAL A 71 0.24 -1.92 2.79
C VAL A 71 1.67 -1.66 2.32
N SER A 72 2.07 -0.38 2.22
CA SER A 72 3.41 0.01 1.79
C SER A 72 4.51 -0.40 2.78
N GLU A 73 4.19 -0.43 4.08
CA GLU A 73 5.12 -0.86 5.13
C GLU A 73 5.56 -2.31 4.93
N VAL A 74 4.64 -3.20 4.52
CA VAL A 74 5.01 -4.59 4.21
C VAL A 74 6.00 -4.66 3.07
N LEU A 75 5.82 -3.85 2.02
CA LEU A 75 6.79 -3.79 0.92
C LEU A 75 8.14 -3.22 1.41
N SER A 76 8.13 -2.21 2.28
CA SER A 76 9.34 -1.67 2.92
C SER A 76 10.13 -2.78 3.63
N LEU A 77 9.45 -3.54 4.50
CA LEU A 77 10.05 -4.61 5.28
C LEU A 77 10.58 -5.74 4.39
N LEU A 78 9.89 -6.07 3.30
CA LEU A 78 10.38 -7.06 2.34
C LEU A 78 11.66 -6.59 1.63
N ILE A 79 11.74 -5.32 1.23
CA ILE A 79 12.94 -4.74 0.62
C ILE A 79 14.08 -4.68 1.65
N GLN A 80 13.81 -4.28 2.89
CA GLN A 80 14.80 -4.28 3.97
C GLN A 80 15.34 -5.69 4.22
N LYS A 81 14.46 -6.70 4.35
CA LYS A 81 14.87 -8.09 4.51
C LYS A 81 15.73 -8.59 3.35
N ALA A 82 15.40 -8.21 2.11
CA ALA A 82 16.21 -8.54 0.95
C ALA A 82 17.59 -7.85 0.99
N SER A 83 17.67 -6.65 1.56
CA SER A 83 18.92 -5.92 1.78
C SER A 83 19.78 -6.58 2.86
N ASP A 84 19.17 -6.96 3.98
CA ASP A 84 19.87 -7.61 5.10
C ASP A 84 20.41 -8.99 4.72
N THR A 85 19.67 -9.72 3.88
CA THR A 85 20.09 -11.02 3.32
C THR A 85 21.06 -10.88 2.15
N LYS A 86 21.50 -9.66 1.81
CA LYS A 86 22.41 -9.35 0.70
C LYS A 86 21.89 -9.79 -0.68
N MET A 87 20.58 -10.03 -0.83
CA MET A 87 19.96 -10.30 -2.13
C MET A 87 19.86 -9.03 -2.98
N ILE A 88 19.67 -7.89 -2.32
CA ILE A 88 19.81 -6.56 -2.92
C ILE A 88 20.79 -5.75 -2.08
N LYS A 89 21.34 -4.69 -2.67
CA LYS A 89 22.19 -3.73 -1.96
C LYS A 89 21.66 -2.34 -2.23
N GLY A 90 21.41 -1.56 -1.20
CA GLY A 90 21.03 -0.16 -1.35
C GLY A 90 22.21 0.72 -1.78
N VAL A 91 21.95 2.02 -1.89
CA VAL A 91 22.98 3.03 -2.16
C VAL A 91 23.40 3.65 -0.82
N GLN A 92 24.70 3.74 -0.61
CA GLN A 92 25.29 4.38 0.56
C GLN A 92 26.28 5.45 0.07
N PHE A 93 26.03 6.71 0.43
CA PHE A 93 26.83 7.85 -0.04
C PHE A 93 28.06 8.12 0.84
N ASN A 94 28.06 7.66 2.08
CA ASN A 94 29.15 7.81 3.05
C ASN A 94 29.29 6.47 3.81
N PRO A 95 30.51 5.93 4.02
CA PRO A 95 30.72 4.70 4.80
C PRO A 95 30.03 4.64 6.16
N VAL A 96 29.81 5.79 6.81
CA VAL A 96 29.15 5.90 8.13
C VAL A 96 27.65 6.24 8.00
N GLY A 97 27.19 6.61 6.81
CA GLY A 97 25.81 7.02 6.56
C GLY A 97 24.83 5.85 6.43
N PRO A 98 23.51 6.11 6.48
CA PRO A 98 22.51 5.08 6.26
C PRO A 98 22.60 4.52 4.84
N CYS A 99 22.37 3.21 4.71
CA CYS A 99 22.15 2.59 3.41
C CYS A 99 20.69 2.80 3.00
N ILE A 100 20.47 3.45 1.85
CA ILE A 100 19.12 3.75 1.35
C ILE A 100 18.79 2.71 0.27
N SER A 101 17.81 1.85 0.52
CA SER A 101 17.34 0.85 -0.44
C SER A 101 16.09 1.29 -1.20
N HIS A 102 15.25 2.12 -0.59
CA HIS A 102 14.03 2.61 -1.22
C HIS A 102 13.50 3.88 -0.56
N ILE A 103 12.67 4.63 -1.29
CA ILE A 103 11.92 5.79 -0.81
C ILE A 103 10.48 5.65 -1.31
N PHE A 104 9.51 5.82 -0.42
CA PHE A 104 8.09 5.89 -0.75
C PHE A 104 7.62 7.35 -0.75
N PHE A 105 6.88 7.74 -1.78
CA PHE A 105 6.19 9.01 -1.85
C PHE A 105 4.82 8.81 -2.50
N ALA A 106 3.76 8.82 -1.71
CA ALA A 106 2.40 8.49 -2.15
C ALA A 106 2.37 7.17 -2.95
N ASP A 107 2.03 7.21 -4.23
CA ASP A 107 1.96 6.08 -5.16
C ASP A 107 3.28 5.80 -5.93
N TYR A 108 4.30 6.62 -5.68
CA TYR A 108 5.64 6.46 -6.22
C TYR A 108 6.54 5.72 -5.24
N THR A 109 7.28 4.75 -5.79
CA THR A 109 8.32 4.03 -5.07
C THR A 109 9.59 4.13 -5.89
N LEU A 110 10.64 4.66 -5.29
CA LEU A 110 11.98 4.63 -5.85
C LEU A 110 12.73 3.51 -5.14
N ILE A 111 13.32 2.59 -5.91
CA ILE A 111 14.18 1.53 -5.40
C ILE A 111 15.60 1.82 -5.87
N PHE A 112 16.53 1.84 -4.94
CA PHE A 112 17.94 2.12 -5.17
C PHE A 112 18.71 0.80 -5.12
N LEU A 113 19.40 0.47 -6.21
CA LEU A 113 20.23 -0.73 -6.32
C LEU A 113 21.69 -0.31 -6.51
N GLY A 114 22.51 -0.51 -5.48
CA GLY A 114 23.96 -0.36 -5.52
C GLY A 114 24.64 -1.58 -6.12
N GLN A 115 25.84 -1.40 -6.66
CA GLN A 115 26.64 -2.52 -7.15
C GLN A 115 27.11 -3.41 -6.00
N ILE A 116 26.81 -4.70 -6.14
CA ILE A 116 27.43 -5.77 -5.35
C ILE A 116 28.87 -5.88 -5.88
N ARG A 117 29.84 -5.49 -5.04
CA ARG A 117 31.26 -5.81 -5.24
C ARG A 117 31.55 -7.05 -4.42
#